data_AF-A0A0N4XMR1-F1
#
_entry.id   AF-A0A0N4XMR1-F1
#
_cell.length_a   1.000
_cell.length_b   1.000
_cell.length_c   1.000
_cell.angle_alpha   90.00
_cell.angle_beta   90.00
_cell.angle_gamma   90.00
#
_symmetry.space_group_name_H-M   'P 1'
#
loop_
_entity.id
_entity.type
_entity.pdbx_description
1 polymer ?
#
loop_
_entity_poly.entity_id
_entity_poly.type
_entity_poly.pdbx_seq_one_letter_code
_entity_poly.pdbx_strand_id
1 'polypeptide(L)'
;MLRLVPGEVQIDRVDMVEDTKGNNGDRGVMRITNLRIIWYASSMPRINLSIGYSNITGLQSREVASKVRGTEVEALYVMARAPNSSTKFEFIFTAMTSGMHSKMFNTVNSVHRAYETTKLYRELKMRGAIVDDSANLKLLPLEQLVEKVTGVWNLSTDQVAREVFTIICLIVTRFQGTLGCFVITNIRLVWFASTNSLYNVSVPYLQLFCCRIRESKFGLALVIETTTQVRFRFPWRLT
;
A
#
# COMPACT_ATOMS: atom_id res chain seq x y z
N MET A 1 1.80 5.61 23.05
CA MET A 1 1.25 4.77 21.97
C MET A 1 0.41 5.66 21.07
N LEU A 2 0.41 5.44 19.74
CA LEU A 2 -0.02 6.38 18.66
C LEU A 2 1.02 7.42 18.21
N ARG A 3 2.31 7.02 18.19
CA ARG A 3 3.35 7.81 17.51
C ARG A 3 3.27 7.58 16.01
N LEU A 4 3.58 8.63 15.25
CA LEU A 4 3.73 8.53 13.80
C LEU A 4 4.94 7.65 13.50
N VAL A 5 4.81 6.75 12.52
CA VAL A 5 5.94 5.95 12.03
C VAL A 5 6.78 6.78 11.05
N PRO A 6 8.05 6.42 10.78
CA PRO A 6 8.84 7.09 9.74
C PRO A 6 8.10 7.11 8.40
N GLY A 7 8.03 8.28 7.75
CA GLY A 7 7.25 8.50 6.53
C GLY A 7 5.73 8.73 6.74
N GLU A 8 5.22 8.54 7.96
CA GLU A 8 3.85 8.91 8.32
C GLU A 8 3.79 10.40 8.71
N VAL A 9 2.90 11.15 8.05
CA VAL A 9 2.70 12.58 8.26
C VAL A 9 1.24 12.82 8.61
N GLN A 10 0.98 13.67 9.61
CA GLN A 10 -0.37 14.10 9.93
C GLN A 10 -0.83 15.13 8.89
N ILE A 11 -1.97 14.86 8.27
CA ILE A 11 -2.59 15.72 7.27
C ILE A 11 -3.61 16.65 7.93
N ASP A 12 -4.44 16.11 8.82
CA ASP A 12 -5.45 16.89 9.53
C ASP A 12 -5.72 16.33 10.93
N ARG A 13 -6.32 17.16 11.77
CA ARG A 13 -6.76 16.83 13.12
C ARG A 13 -8.13 17.44 13.36
N VAL A 14 -9.07 16.60 13.77
CA VAL A 14 -10.43 17.01 14.10
C VAL A 14 -10.68 16.64 15.56
N ASP A 15 -10.80 17.66 16.41
CA ASP A 15 -11.20 17.48 17.81
C ASP A 15 -12.73 17.30 17.91
N MET A 16 -13.21 16.83 19.06
CA MET A 16 -14.64 16.67 19.34
C MET A 16 -15.34 15.70 18.38
N VAL A 17 -14.67 14.58 18.09
CA VAL A 17 -15.22 13.48 17.28
C VAL A 17 -15.60 12.32 18.19
N GLU A 18 -16.85 11.88 18.09
CA GLU A 18 -17.41 10.76 18.86
C GLU A 18 -17.29 9.45 18.05
N ASP A 19 -16.92 8.35 18.72
CA ASP A 19 -17.08 6.99 18.18
C ASP A 19 -18.47 6.47 18.57
N THR A 20 -19.45 6.76 17.72
CA THR A 20 -20.87 6.54 17.98
C THR A 20 -21.22 5.06 18.14
N LYS A 21 -20.41 4.16 17.56
CA LYS A 21 -20.66 2.71 17.59
C LYS A 21 -19.96 2.01 18.75
N GLY A 22 -18.69 2.33 18.99
CA GLY A 22 -17.87 1.65 20.01
C GLY A 22 -17.92 2.30 21.39
N ASN A 23 -17.97 3.64 21.45
CA ASN A 23 -17.81 4.43 22.67
C ASN A 23 -18.79 5.61 22.69
N ASN A 24 -20.08 5.31 22.56
CA ASN A 24 -21.15 6.29 22.51
C ASN A 24 -21.18 7.14 23.81
N GLY A 25 -21.15 8.46 23.67
CA GLY A 25 -21.05 9.40 24.79
C GLY A 25 -19.63 9.93 25.08
N ASP A 26 -18.58 9.24 24.64
CA ASP A 26 -17.20 9.66 24.85
C ASP A 26 -16.66 10.48 23.67
N ARG A 27 -16.17 11.68 23.99
CA ARG A 27 -15.58 12.59 23.00
C ARG A 27 -14.11 12.25 22.81
N GLY A 28 -13.68 12.21 21.56
CA GLY A 28 -12.31 11.94 21.19
C GLY A 28 -11.77 12.92 20.16
N VAL A 29 -10.58 12.57 19.69
CA VAL A 29 -9.86 13.29 18.65
C VAL A 29 -9.61 12.33 17.50
N MET A 30 -9.99 12.73 16.29
CA MET A 30 -9.59 12.05 15.06
C MET A 30 -8.34 12.70 14.48
N ARG A 31 -7.31 11.89 14.22
CA ARG A 31 -6.10 12.28 13.49
C ARG A 31 -6.11 11.57 12.14
N ILE A 32 -5.99 12.36 11.09
CA ILE A 32 -5.93 11.88 9.71
C ILE A 32 -4.48 11.99 9.27
N THR A 33 -3.86 10.86 8.94
CA THR A 33 -2.48 10.82 8.45
C THR A 33 -2.45 10.44 6.97
N ASN A 34 -1.28 10.33 6.36
CA ASN A 34 -1.15 9.78 5.00
C ASN A 34 -1.27 8.25 4.91
N LEU A 35 -1.22 7.51 6.03
CA LEU A 35 -1.25 6.03 6.02
C LEU A 35 -2.47 5.41 6.71
N ARG A 36 -3.07 6.12 7.67
CA ARG A 36 -4.19 5.62 8.49
C ARG A 36 -5.00 6.74 9.13
N ILE A 37 -6.20 6.38 9.56
CA ILE A 37 -7.04 7.19 10.44
C ILE A 37 -6.83 6.68 11.87
N ILE A 38 -6.64 7.60 12.80
CA ILE A 38 -6.50 7.30 14.22
C ILE A 38 -7.58 8.04 14.98
N TRP A 39 -8.27 7.35 15.88
CA TRP A 39 -9.17 7.98 16.84
C TRP A 39 -8.75 7.59 18.25
N TYR A 40 -8.84 8.50 19.21
CA TYR A 40 -8.65 8.19 20.63
C TYR A 40 -9.57 9.04 21.49
N ALA A 41 -10.06 8.45 22.59
CA ALA A 41 -10.88 9.15 23.56
C ALA A 41 -10.04 10.22 24.28
N SER A 42 -10.61 11.42 24.44
CA SER A 42 -9.91 12.54 25.08
C SER A 42 -9.77 12.35 26.60
N SER A 43 -10.78 11.73 27.24
CA SER A 43 -10.79 11.42 28.67
C SER A 43 -9.84 10.29 29.04
N MET A 44 -9.70 9.28 28.16
CA MET A 44 -8.89 8.09 28.38
C MET A 44 -8.19 7.64 27.08
N PRO A 45 -7.01 8.19 26.72
CA PRO A 45 -6.32 7.90 25.45
C PRO A 45 -5.93 6.43 25.23
N ARG A 46 -6.01 5.58 26.27
CA ARG A 46 -5.87 4.13 26.14
C ARG A 46 -6.98 3.50 25.30
N ILE A 47 -8.16 4.13 25.25
CA ILE A 47 -9.25 3.76 24.36
C ILE A 47 -8.98 4.45 23.03
N ASN A 48 -8.57 3.67 22.03
CA ASN A 48 -8.21 4.19 20.71
C ASN A 48 -8.43 3.16 19.60
N LEU A 49 -8.48 3.68 18.37
CA LEU A 49 -8.65 2.96 17.12
C LEU A 49 -7.59 3.45 16.13
N SER A 50 -7.04 2.52 15.34
CA SER A 50 -6.09 2.83 14.26
C SER A 50 -6.48 2.01 13.03
N ILE A 51 -6.98 2.68 11.99
CA ILE A 51 -7.54 2.06 10.78
C ILE A 51 -6.66 2.43 9.59
N GLY A 52 -5.90 1.46 9.06
CA GLY A 52 -5.05 1.66 7.88
C GLY A 52 -5.87 1.81 6.60
N TYR A 53 -5.46 2.73 5.71
CA TYR A 53 -6.18 2.96 4.45
C TYR A 53 -6.25 1.71 3.57
N SER A 54 -5.22 0.86 3.59
CA SER A 54 -5.22 -0.43 2.86
C SER A 54 -6.34 -1.39 3.27
N ASN A 55 -6.92 -1.21 4.46
CA ASN A 55 -7.96 -2.07 5.00
C ASN A 55 -9.36 -1.51 4.81
N ILE A 56 -9.49 -0.25 4.38
CA ILE A 56 -10.78 0.40 4.17
C ILE A 56 -11.38 -0.13 2.87
N THR A 57 -12.59 -0.66 2.96
CA THR A 57 -13.36 -1.17 1.82
C THR A 57 -14.46 -0.20 1.38
N GLY A 58 -14.84 0.74 2.23
CA GLY A 58 -15.86 1.73 1.91
C GLY A 58 -15.90 2.89 2.89
N LEU A 59 -16.14 4.09 2.36
CA LEU A 59 -16.36 5.33 3.11
C LEU A 59 -17.70 5.91 2.69
N GLN A 60 -18.55 6.25 3.65
CA GLN A 60 -19.86 6.86 3.38
C GLN A 60 -20.17 7.96 4.41
N SER A 61 -20.91 8.97 3.98
CA SER A 61 -21.58 9.92 4.88
C SER A 61 -23.05 9.51 4.99
N ARG A 62 -23.58 9.39 6.20
CA ARG A 62 -25.00 9.16 6.46
C ARG A 62 -25.44 9.90 7.71
N GLU A 63 -26.71 10.28 7.78
CA GLU A 63 -27.30 10.87 8.98
C GLU A 63 -27.56 9.81 10.05
N VAL A 64 -27.26 10.15 11.31
CA VAL A 64 -27.40 9.28 12.50
C VAL A 64 -27.91 10.10 13.67
N ALA A 65 -28.81 9.53 14.46
CA ALA A 65 -29.24 10.15 15.72
C ALA A 65 -28.08 10.16 16.74
N SER A 66 -27.62 11.34 17.15
CA SER A 66 -26.63 11.48 18.24
C SER A 66 -27.33 11.55 19.58
N LYS A 67 -26.95 10.66 20.51
CA LYS A 67 -27.47 10.70 21.90
C LYS A 67 -26.98 11.92 22.68
N VAL A 68 -25.78 12.40 22.39
CA VAL A 68 -25.18 13.55 23.08
C VAL A 68 -25.82 14.87 22.64
N ARG A 69 -26.30 14.95 21.40
CA ARG A 69 -26.98 16.15 20.87
C ARG A 69 -28.50 16.08 20.89
N GLY A 70 -29.07 14.88 20.93
CA GLY A 70 -30.52 14.68 20.81
C GLY A 70 -31.08 14.97 19.41
N THR A 71 -30.22 15.17 18.40
CA THR A 71 -30.60 15.48 17.01
C THR A 71 -29.93 14.53 16.03
N GLU A 72 -30.47 14.45 14.82
CA GLU A 72 -29.81 13.80 13.68
C GLU A 72 -28.58 14.62 13.27
N VAL A 73 -27.48 13.93 13.04
CA VAL A 73 -26.20 14.50 12.67
C VAL A 73 -25.54 13.63 11.62
N GLU A 74 -24.81 14.25 10.69
CA GLU A 74 -24.01 13.49 9.74
C GLU A 74 -22.90 12.71 10.45
N ALA A 75 -22.69 11.48 10.03
CA ALA A 75 -21.66 10.57 10.54
C ALA A 75 -20.84 9.98 9.39
N LEU A 76 -19.55 9.82 9.63
CA LEU A 76 -18.62 9.12 8.76
C LEU A 76 -18.68 7.63 9.07
N TYR A 77 -19.11 6.84 8.09
CA TYR A 77 -19.09 5.40 8.11
C TYR A 77 -17.80 4.91 7.45
N VAL A 78 -17.01 4.14 8.21
CA VAL A 78 -15.79 3.49 7.72
C VAL A 78 -15.98 1.99 7.79
N MET A 79 -16.10 1.36 6.61
CA MET A 79 -16.09 -0.10 6.48
C MET A 79 -14.66 -0.57 6.25
N ALA A 80 -14.19 -1.50 7.06
CA ALA A 80 -12.86 -2.06 6.93
C ALA A 80 -12.85 -3.58 7.03
N ARG A 81 -11.83 -4.22 6.47
CA ARG A 81 -11.58 -5.66 6.58
C ARG A 81 -10.26 -5.91 7.28
N ALA A 82 -10.26 -6.80 8.27
CA ALA A 82 -9.02 -7.18 8.94
C ALA A 82 -8.02 -7.81 7.95
N PRO A 83 -6.70 -7.57 8.11
CA PRO A 83 -5.69 -8.25 7.32
C PRO A 83 -5.83 -9.78 7.46
N ASN A 84 -5.74 -10.50 6.34
CA ASN A 84 -5.79 -11.97 6.30
C ASN A 84 -7.03 -12.60 6.95
N SER A 85 -8.14 -11.86 7.06
CA SER A 85 -9.40 -12.34 7.63
C SER A 85 -10.59 -11.91 6.77
N SER A 86 -11.66 -12.72 6.79
CA SER A 86 -12.94 -12.35 6.20
C SER A 86 -13.75 -11.39 7.09
N THR A 87 -13.32 -11.17 8.34
CA THR A 87 -14.00 -10.30 9.32
C THR A 87 -14.08 -8.87 8.82
N LYS A 88 -15.31 -8.35 8.79
CA LYS A 88 -15.62 -6.96 8.44
C LYS A 88 -15.88 -6.17 9.73
N PHE A 89 -15.30 -4.98 9.78
CA PHE A 89 -15.53 -4.00 10.83
C PHE A 89 -16.25 -2.80 10.22
N GLU A 90 -17.07 -2.17 11.03
CA GLU A 90 -17.73 -0.92 10.71
C GLU A 90 -17.48 0.02 11.87
N PHE A 91 -17.03 1.22 11.57
CA PHE A 91 -16.79 2.30 12.51
C PHE A 91 -17.64 3.49 12.11
N ILE A 92 -18.23 4.17 13.10
CA ILE A 92 -19.13 5.30 12.87
C ILE A 92 -18.59 6.46 13.70
N PHE A 93 -18.22 7.54 13.02
CA PHE A 93 -17.65 8.72 13.65
C PHE A 93 -18.51 9.94 13.41
N THR A 94 -18.84 10.66 14.48
CA THR A 94 -19.67 11.85 14.42
C THR A 94 -18.84 13.06 14.87
N ALA A 95 -18.66 14.04 13.99
CA ALA A 95 -18.04 15.30 14.38
C ALA A 95 -19.08 16.17 15.07
N MET A 96 -18.79 16.62 16.29
CA MET A 96 -19.74 17.40 17.04
C MET A 96 -19.83 18.82 16.49
N THR A 97 -18.72 19.49 16.21
CA THR A 97 -18.80 20.89 15.76
C THR A 97 -19.47 21.02 14.39
N SER A 98 -20.43 21.95 14.27
CA SER A 98 -21.15 22.21 13.01
C SER A 98 -20.18 22.52 11.88
N GLY A 99 -20.40 21.92 10.70
CA GLY A 99 -19.52 22.08 9.52
C GLY A 99 -18.19 21.32 9.57
N MET A 100 -17.76 20.79 10.73
CA MET A 100 -16.54 19.97 10.81
C MET A 100 -16.74 18.60 10.18
N HIS A 101 -17.96 18.05 10.16
CA HIS A 101 -18.21 16.75 9.53
C HIS A 101 -17.84 16.77 8.05
N SER A 102 -18.38 17.70 7.26
CA SER A 102 -18.14 17.73 5.82
C SER A 102 -16.66 17.94 5.51
N LYS A 103 -15.95 18.77 6.29
CA LYS A 103 -14.50 18.94 6.19
C LYS A 103 -13.75 17.64 6.49
N MET A 104 -14.09 16.97 7.59
CA MET A 104 -13.49 15.70 8.01
C MET A 104 -13.71 14.63 6.94
N PHE A 105 -14.94 14.46 6.46
CA PHE A 105 -15.31 13.51 5.42
C PHE A 105 -14.53 13.77 4.12
N ASN A 106 -14.51 15.01 3.64
CA ASN A 106 -13.80 15.38 2.42
C ASN A 106 -12.30 15.11 2.52
N THR A 107 -11.69 15.38 3.68
CA THR A 107 -10.28 15.14 3.93
C THR A 107 -9.98 13.63 3.95
N VAL A 108 -10.73 12.85 4.74
CA VAL A 108 -10.56 11.38 4.80
C VAL A 108 -10.73 10.76 3.42
N ASN A 109 -11.77 11.16 2.67
CA ASN A 109 -12.08 10.60 1.36
C ASN A 109 -11.01 10.95 0.32
N SER A 110 -10.50 12.19 0.35
CA SER A 110 -9.43 12.63 -0.56
C SER A 110 -8.11 11.94 -0.27
N VAL A 111 -7.73 11.79 1.00
CA VAL A 111 -6.52 11.05 1.40
C VAL A 111 -6.64 9.57 1.05
N HIS A 112 -7.80 8.95 1.28
CA HIS A 112 -8.03 7.55 0.91
C HIS A 112 -7.91 7.33 -0.60
N ARG A 113 -8.48 8.22 -1.43
CA ARG A 113 -8.30 8.17 -2.89
C ARG A 113 -6.85 8.34 -3.32
N ALA A 114 -6.12 9.28 -2.71
CA ALA A 114 -4.70 9.49 -2.96
C ALA A 114 -3.88 8.23 -2.58
N TYR A 115 -4.23 7.60 -1.46
CA TYR A 115 -3.63 6.33 -1.05
C TYR A 115 -3.87 5.24 -2.10
N GLU A 116 -5.12 5.03 -2.53
CA GLU A 116 -5.47 3.98 -3.51
C GLU A 116 -4.82 4.18 -4.88
N THR A 117 -4.70 5.42 -5.35
CA THR A 117 -4.11 5.74 -6.66
C THR A 117 -2.57 5.71 -6.68
N THR A 118 -1.92 5.66 -5.51
CA THR A 118 -0.45 5.64 -5.36
C THR A 118 0.09 4.26 -4.93
N LYS A 119 -0.62 3.17 -5.22
CA LYS A 119 -0.20 1.81 -4.84
C LYS A 119 1.17 1.40 -5.41
N LEU A 120 1.52 1.88 -6.61
CA LEU A 120 2.80 1.55 -7.26
C LEU A 120 4.06 1.99 -6.50
N TYR A 121 3.94 2.88 -5.51
CA TYR A 121 5.06 3.29 -4.65
C TYR A 121 5.40 2.27 -3.55
N ARG A 122 4.52 1.30 -3.30
CA ARG A 122 4.60 0.42 -2.11
C ARG A 122 4.15 -1.01 -2.33
N GLU A 123 3.43 -1.28 -3.43
CA GLU A 123 2.98 -2.62 -3.81
C GLU A 123 3.78 -3.14 -5.01
N LEU A 124 4.16 -4.42 -4.94
CA LEU A 124 4.74 -5.12 -6.07
C LEU A 124 3.71 -5.27 -7.18
N LYS A 125 4.09 -4.93 -8.42
CA LYS A 125 3.22 -5.05 -9.59
C LYS A 125 3.87 -5.93 -10.64
N MET A 126 3.16 -6.97 -11.03
CA MET A 126 3.46 -7.80 -12.20
C MET A 126 2.53 -7.40 -13.35
N ARG A 127 3.05 -7.41 -14.57
CA ARG A 127 2.27 -7.18 -15.81
C ARG A 127 1.43 -5.89 -15.76
N GLY A 128 2.04 -4.79 -15.33
CA GLY A 128 1.39 -3.49 -15.27
C GLY A 128 1.54 -2.70 -16.57
N ALA A 129 0.62 -1.78 -16.87
CA ALA A 129 0.80 -0.82 -17.96
C ALA A 129 1.74 0.32 -17.55
N ILE A 130 3.02 0.00 -17.33
CA ILE A 130 4.04 0.92 -16.79
C ILE A 130 4.99 1.47 -17.84
N VAL A 131 4.92 0.97 -19.08
CA VAL A 131 5.77 1.40 -20.20
C VAL A 131 4.92 2.23 -21.16
N ASP A 132 5.53 3.21 -21.81
CA ASP A 132 4.93 3.97 -22.92
C ASP A 132 5.19 3.34 -24.29
N ASP A 133 4.61 3.94 -25.32
CA ASP A 133 4.73 3.44 -26.71
C ASP A 133 6.16 3.57 -27.26
N SER A 134 7.00 4.39 -26.61
CA SER A 134 8.41 4.59 -26.95
C SER A 134 9.35 3.66 -26.14
N ALA A 135 8.81 2.63 -25.48
CA ALA A 135 9.57 1.69 -24.66
C ALA A 135 10.35 2.37 -23.49
N ASN A 136 9.79 3.43 -22.93
CA ASN A 136 10.29 4.10 -21.73
C ASN A 136 9.36 3.87 -20.53
N LEU A 137 9.95 3.91 -19.33
CA LEU A 137 9.20 3.79 -18.09
C LEU A 137 8.35 5.05 -17.88
N LYS A 138 7.05 4.88 -17.66
CA LYS A 138 6.15 5.93 -17.18
C LYS A 138 6.49 6.23 -15.71
N LEU A 139 7.21 7.32 -15.49
CA LEU A 139 7.58 7.78 -14.15
C LEU A 139 6.34 8.21 -13.37
N LEU A 140 6.28 7.81 -12.11
CA LEU A 140 5.29 8.30 -11.15
C LEU A 140 5.64 9.75 -10.75
N PRO A 141 4.68 10.51 -10.19
CA PRO A 141 5.00 11.79 -9.55
C PRO A 141 6.18 11.66 -8.57
N LEU A 142 7.15 12.59 -8.61
CA LEU A 142 8.35 12.56 -7.76
C LEU A 142 9.29 11.35 -7.98
N GLU A 143 9.00 10.47 -8.95
CA GLU A 143 9.92 9.41 -9.38
C GLU A 143 10.97 9.98 -10.32
N GLN A 144 12.24 9.69 -10.02
CA GLN A 144 13.38 10.09 -10.81
C GLN A 144 14.11 8.86 -11.33
N LEU A 145 14.38 8.84 -12.62
CA LEU A 145 15.22 7.83 -13.25
C LEU A 145 16.66 7.99 -12.76
N VAL A 146 17.23 6.92 -12.22
CA VAL A 146 18.64 6.86 -11.83
C VAL A 146 19.45 6.24 -12.96
N GLU A 147 19.04 5.04 -13.43
CA GLU A 147 19.77 4.31 -14.46
C GLU A 147 18.83 3.43 -15.29
N LYS A 148 19.18 3.26 -16.57
CA LYS A 148 18.52 2.37 -17.52
C LYS A 148 19.56 1.42 -18.10
N VAL A 149 19.47 0.14 -17.76
CA VAL A 149 20.37 -0.92 -18.23
C VAL A 149 19.62 -1.80 -19.21
N THR A 150 20.01 -1.74 -20.49
CA THR A 150 19.46 -2.60 -21.54
C THR A 150 20.18 -3.94 -21.58
N GLY A 151 19.52 -4.98 -22.12
CA GLY A 151 20.16 -6.27 -22.34
C GLY A 151 20.13 -7.19 -21.12
N VAL A 152 19.23 -6.92 -20.17
CA VAL A 152 19.11 -7.67 -18.91
C VAL A 152 18.16 -8.85 -19.09
N TRP A 153 18.64 -10.05 -18.79
CA TRP A 153 17.89 -11.28 -18.94
C TRP A 153 17.15 -11.64 -17.66
N ASN A 154 15.85 -11.91 -17.79
CA ASN A 154 15.03 -12.46 -16.73
C ASN A 154 15.05 -13.99 -16.76
N LEU A 155 15.45 -14.60 -15.64
CA LEU A 155 15.59 -16.05 -15.47
C LEU A 155 14.38 -16.76 -14.82
N SER A 156 13.30 -16.04 -14.53
CA SER A 156 12.13 -16.58 -13.81
C SER A 156 11.39 -17.72 -14.51
N THR A 157 11.69 -18.01 -15.78
CA THR A 157 11.07 -19.08 -16.57
C THR A 157 11.68 -20.48 -16.37
N ASP A 158 12.84 -20.60 -15.72
CA ASP A 158 13.45 -21.91 -15.43
C ASP A 158 13.15 -22.38 -14.00
N GLN A 159 12.87 -23.68 -13.86
CA GLN A 159 12.33 -24.43 -12.68
C GLN A 159 13.09 -24.32 -11.33
N VAL A 160 13.97 -23.34 -11.13
CA VAL A 160 14.77 -23.13 -9.91
C VAL A 160 14.09 -22.18 -8.91
N ALA A 161 13.04 -21.45 -9.31
CA ALA A 161 12.29 -20.55 -8.43
C ALA A 161 11.29 -21.31 -7.53
N ARG A 162 11.77 -22.23 -6.70
CA ARG A 162 10.95 -22.85 -5.66
C ARG A 162 10.88 -21.91 -4.44
N GLU A 163 9.66 -21.41 -4.20
CA GLU A 163 9.10 -20.94 -2.93
C GLU A 163 9.45 -19.55 -2.36
N VAL A 164 10.18 -18.70 -3.07
CA VAL A 164 10.29 -17.28 -2.72
C VAL A 164 10.17 -16.46 -4.00
N PHE A 165 9.33 -15.42 -4.03
CA PHE A 165 9.25 -14.47 -5.15
C PHE A 165 10.60 -13.79 -5.33
N THR A 166 11.44 -14.44 -6.13
CA THR A 166 12.83 -14.12 -6.37
C THR A 166 12.92 -13.64 -7.81
N ILE A 167 13.16 -12.36 -8.03
CA ILE A 167 13.48 -11.87 -9.37
C ILE A 167 14.97 -12.11 -9.55
N ILE A 168 15.31 -13.03 -10.44
CA ILE A 168 16.69 -13.32 -10.81
C ILE A 168 16.96 -12.62 -12.15
N CYS A 169 17.81 -11.59 -12.11
CA CYS A 169 18.32 -10.90 -13.29
C CYS A 169 19.78 -11.30 -13.51
N LEU A 170 20.12 -11.86 -14.67
CA LEU A 170 21.54 -11.99 -15.06
C LEU A 170 22.01 -10.70 -15.70
N ILE A 171 23.18 -10.23 -15.26
CA ILE A 171 23.86 -9.11 -15.92
C ILE A 171 24.94 -9.62 -16.91
N VAL A 172 25.44 -10.87 -16.84
CA VAL A 172 26.55 -11.28 -17.72
C VAL A 172 26.51 -12.75 -18.17
N THR A 173 26.53 -12.93 -19.50
CA THR A 173 26.95 -14.10 -20.32
C THR A 173 26.29 -15.47 -20.10
N ARG A 174 25.07 -15.68 -20.66
CA ARG A 174 24.70 -16.79 -21.58
C ARG A 174 23.19 -16.75 -21.90
N PHE A 175 22.86 -16.99 -23.18
CA PHE A 175 21.57 -16.71 -23.83
C PHE A 175 20.42 -17.65 -23.45
N GLN A 176 19.91 -17.64 -22.21
CA GLN A 176 18.66 -18.33 -21.87
C GLN A 176 17.81 -17.48 -20.91
N GLY A 177 16.61 -17.07 -21.35
CA GLY A 177 15.68 -16.23 -20.58
C GLY A 177 14.87 -15.28 -21.48
N THR A 178 14.13 -14.34 -20.88
CA THR A 178 13.51 -13.24 -21.65
C THR A 178 14.42 -12.01 -21.59
N LEU A 179 14.78 -11.47 -22.76
CA LEU A 179 15.58 -10.25 -22.88
C LEU A 179 14.73 -9.01 -22.57
N GLY A 180 15.27 -8.10 -21.78
CA GLY A 180 14.58 -6.89 -21.41
C GLY A 180 15.49 -5.72 -21.03
N CYS A 181 14.84 -4.72 -20.47
CA CYS A 181 15.45 -3.53 -19.90
C CYS A 181 15.22 -3.52 -18.39
N PHE A 182 16.26 -3.21 -17.64
CA PHE A 182 16.21 -2.98 -16.20
C PHE A 182 16.33 -1.48 -15.94
N VAL A 183 15.46 -0.95 -15.09
CA VAL A 183 15.37 0.47 -14.78
C VAL A 183 15.43 0.64 -13.26
N ILE A 184 16.34 1.49 -12.84
CA ILE A 184 16.56 1.84 -11.44
C ILE A 184 16.04 3.26 -11.23
N THR A 185 15.12 3.44 -10.29
CA THR A 185 14.63 4.76 -9.88
C THR A 185 14.92 5.01 -8.40
N ASN A 186 14.62 6.21 -7.93
CA ASN A 186 14.68 6.56 -6.51
C ASN A 186 13.60 5.86 -5.64
N ILE A 187 12.60 5.22 -6.23
CA ILE A 187 11.45 4.64 -5.51
C ILE A 187 11.34 3.12 -5.70
N ARG A 188 11.72 2.60 -6.88
CA ARG A 188 11.49 1.21 -7.25
C ARG A 188 12.49 0.71 -8.30
N LEU A 189 12.57 -0.61 -8.42
CA LEU A 189 13.25 -1.31 -9.49
C LEU A 189 12.21 -1.82 -10.47
N VAL A 190 12.45 -1.63 -11.77
CA VAL A 190 11.54 -2.07 -12.82
C VAL A 190 12.29 -2.89 -13.85
N TRP A 191 11.72 -4.00 -14.26
CA TRP A 191 12.18 -4.76 -15.42
C TRP A 191 11.02 -4.95 -16.39
N PHE A 192 11.27 -4.81 -17.69
CA PHE A 192 10.29 -5.13 -18.74
C PHE A 192 10.97 -5.77 -19.94
N ALA A 193 10.28 -6.71 -20.58
CA ALA A 193 10.80 -7.39 -21.76
C ALA A 193 10.80 -6.46 -22.98
N SER A 194 11.83 -6.62 -23.84
CA SER A 194 11.99 -5.81 -25.05
C SER A 194 10.97 -6.19 -26.13
N THR A 195 10.57 -7.45 -26.19
CA THR A 195 9.62 -7.96 -27.19
C THR A 195 8.16 -7.75 -26.78
N ASN A 196 7.87 -7.73 -25.48
CA ASN A 196 6.53 -7.53 -24.96
C ASN A 196 6.59 -6.72 -23.66
N SER A 197 6.29 -5.43 -23.77
CA SER A 197 6.33 -4.50 -22.63
C SER A 197 5.31 -4.83 -21.54
N LEU A 198 4.26 -5.63 -21.81
CA LEU A 198 3.32 -6.12 -20.79
C LEU A 198 3.92 -7.23 -19.92
N TYR A 199 5.00 -7.87 -20.35
CA TYR A 199 5.77 -8.76 -19.50
C TYR A 199 6.80 -7.94 -18.72
N ASN A 200 6.37 -7.45 -17.57
CA ASN A 200 7.15 -6.58 -16.71
C ASN A 200 6.92 -6.86 -15.23
N VAL A 201 7.84 -6.34 -14.43
CA VAL A 201 7.81 -6.38 -12.97
C VAL A 201 8.28 -5.04 -12.43
N SER A 202 7.55 -4.51 -11.45
CA SER A 202 7.87 -3.30 -10.71
C SER A 202 7.93 -3.64 -9.22
N VAL A 203 9.12 -3.50 -8.62
CA VAL A 203 9.39 -3.79 -7.20
C VAL A 203 9.78 -2.51 -6.47
N PRO A 204 8.89 -1.95 -5.64
CA PRO A 204 9.23 -0.84 -4.77
C PRO A 204 10.26 -1.21 -3.72
N TYR A 205 11.14 -0.28 -3.35
CA TYR A 205 12.14 -0.53 -2.31
C TYR A 205 11.52 -0.91 -0.97
N LEU A 206 10.29 -0.46 -0.68
CA LEU A 206 9.55 -0.87 0.52
C LEU A 206 9.31 -2.39 0.60
N GLN A 207 9.20 -3.06 -0.56
CA GLN A 207 9.01 -4.51 -0.64
C GLN A 207 10.33 -5.26 -0.82
N LEU A 208 11.46 -4.56 -0.97
CA LEU A 208 12.77 -5.19 -1.17
C LEU A 208 13.29 -5.71 0.17
N PHE A 209 13.46 -7.02 0.29
CA PHE A 209 14.05 -7.66 1.47
C PHE A 209 15.57 -7.71 1.36
N CYS A 210 16.09 -8.22 0.24
CA CYS A 210 17.52 -8.22 -0.02
C CYS A 210 17.81 -8.16 -1.53
N CYS A 211 19.01 -7.65 -1.84
CA CYS A 211 19.58 -7.64 -3.18
C CYS A 211 20.98 -8.22 -3.07
N ARG A 212 21.25 -9.33 -3.77
CA ARG A 212 22.53 -10.05 -3.66
C ARG A 212 22.93 -10.69 -4.98
N ILE A 213 24.23 -10.83 -5.18
CA ILE A 213 24.76 -11.60 -6.31
C ILE A 213 24.88 -13.06 -5.89
N ARG A 214 24.44 -13.98 -6.75
CA ARG A 214 24.58 -15.43 -6.57
C ARG A 214 25.09 -16.08 -7.84
N GLU A 215 25.81 -17.18 -7.68
CA GLU A 215 26.11 -18.06 -8.80
C GLU A 215 24.85 -18.78 -9.27
N SER A 216 24.71 -18.90 -10.57
CA SER A 216 23.66 -19.68 -11.24
C SER A 216 24.29 -20.57 -12.30
N LYS A 217 23.51 -21.52 -12.85
CA LYS A 217 23.93 -22.33 -14.01
C LYS A 217 24.34 -21.52 -15.25
N PHE A 218 24.04 -20.22 -15.26
CA PHE A 218 24.29 -19.29 -16.36
C PHE A 218 25.31 -18.20 -16.02
N GLY A 219 26.02 -18.33 -14.90
CA GLY A 219 26.95 -17.31 -14.40
C GLY A 219 26.37 -16.49 -13.24
N LEU A 220 26.97 -15.33 -12.98
CA LEU A 220 26.59 -14.46 -11.86
C LEU A 220 25.24 -13.79 -12.12
N ALA A 221 24.33 -13.96 -11.16
CA ALA A 221 22.97 -13.42 -11.20
C ALA A 221 22.73 -12.45 -10.04
N LEU A 222 22.09 -11.33 -10.34
CA LEU A 222 21.48 -10.44 -9.38
C LEU A 222 20.16 -11.07 -8.91
N VAL A 223 20.04 -11.26 -7.60
CA VAL A 223 18.90 -11.89 -6.95
C VAL A 223 18.22 -10.83 -6.09
N ILE A 224 16.99 -10.50 -6.45
CA ILE A 224 16.11 -9.57 -5.73
C ILE A 224 15.07 -10.39 -4.98
N GLU A 225 15.11 -10.30 -3.66
CA GLU A 225 14.16 -10.96 -2.76
C GLU A 225 13.19 -9.93 -2.19
N THR A 226 11.91 -10.29 -2.15
CA THR A 226 10.85 -9.40 -1.66
C THR A 226 10.29 -9.84 -0.32
N THR A 227 9.81 -8.89 0.48
CA THR A 227 9.23 -9.17 1.79
C THR A 227 7.90 -9.90 1.67
N THR A 228 7.67 -10.86 2.57
CA THR A 228 6.50 -11.76 2.55
C THR A 228 5.17 -11.10 2.95
N GLN A 229 5.07 -9.78 3.03
CA GLN A 229 3.76 -9.13 3.27
C GLN A 229 2.77 -9.33 2.12
N VAL A 230 3.24 -9.71 0.92
CA VAL A 230 2.43 -10.34 -0.14
C VAL A 230 2.61 -11.86 -0.08
N ARG A 231 2.16 -12.49 1.00
CA ARG A 231 2.17 -13.96 1.12
C ARG A 231 0.98 -14.52 0.34
N PHE A 232 1.20 -14.88 -0.92
CA PHE A 232 0.47 -16.03 -1.49
C PHE A 232 0.96 -17.28 -0.77
N ARG A 233 0.38 -17.58 0.39
CA ARG A 233 0.47 -18.90 1.02
C ARG A 233 -0.66 -19.75 0.45
N PHE A 234 -0.36 -20.61 -0.51
CA PHE A 234 -1.15 -21.82 -0.70
C PHE A 234 -0.50 -22.93 0.12
N PRO A 235 -1.26 -23.61 1.01
CA PRO A 235 -0.71 -24.69 1.81
C PRO A 235 -0.72 -25.96 0.96
N TRP A 236 0.42 -26.63 0.84
CA TRP A 236 0.40 -28.08 0.72
C TRP A 236 1.35 -28.69 1.74
N ARG A 237 0.75 -29.54 2.56
CA ARG A 237 1.36 -30.46 3.50
C ARG A 237 1.66 -31.71 2.68
N LEU A 238 2.87 -32.25 2.76
CA LEU A 238 3.14 -33.62 2.31
C LEU A 238 3.96 -34.32 3.39
N THR A 239 3.31 -35.33 3.98
CA THR A 239 3.94 -36.62 4.31
C THR A 239 4.65 -37.20 3.10
#